data_AF-A0A392R1S6-F1
#
_entry.id   AF-A0A392R1S6-F1
#
_cell.length_a   1.000
_cell.length_b   1.000
_cell.length_c   1.000
_cell.angle_alpha   90.00
_cell.angle_beta   90.00
_cell.angle_gamma   90.00
#
_symmetry.space_group_name_H-M   'P 1'
#
loop_
_entity.id
_entity.type
_entity.pdbx_description
1 polymer ?
#
loop_
_entity_poly.entity_id
_entity_poly.type
_entity_poly.pdbx_seq_one_letter_code
_entity_poly.pdbx_strand_id
1 'polypeptide(L)'
;DQELFSTSGADTISIVNKFSADQNTFFESFKAAMVKMGNIGVLTGTKGEIRKQCNFINPKLAELGLPTMTQESSEDGIISSI
;
A
#
# COMPACT_ATOMS: atom_id res chain seq x y z
N ASP A 1 -2.89 -5.56 -22.18
CA ASP A 1 -1.89 -4.86 -23.01
C ASP A 1 -2.42 -4.38 -24.35
N GLN A 2 -2.85 -5.27 -25.26
CA GLN A 2 -3.33 -4.90 -26.61
C GLN A 2 -4.47 -3.86 -26.62
N GLU A 3 -5.34 -3.88 -25.61
CA GLU A 3 -6.48 -2.96 -25.48
C GLU A 3 -6.07 -1.48 -25.40
N LEU A 4 -4.87 -1.17 -24.89
CA LEU A 4 -4.38 0.21 -24.78
C LEU A 4 -4.21 0.88 -26.15
N PHE A 5 -4.07 0.09 -27.21
CA PHE A 5 -3.86 0.57 -28.58
C PHE A 5 -5.01 0.21 -29.54
N SER A 6 -5.67 -0.93 -29.33
CA SER A 6 -6.66 -1.45 -30.29
C SER A 6 -8.11 -1.01 -30.04
N THR A 7 -8.39 -0.34 -28.93
CA THR A 7 -9.74 0.15 -28.61
C THR A 7 -10.02 1.43 -29.38
N SER A 8 -10.85 1.34 -30.44
CA SER A 8 -11.20 2.49 -31.29
C SER A 8 -11.71 3.68 -30.46
N GLY A 9 -11.10 4.85 -30.65
CA GLY A 9 -11.46 6.09 -29.94
C GLY A 9 -10.93 6.20 -28.51
N ALA A 10 -10.10 5.27 -28.03
CA ALA A 10 -9.51 5.35 -26.69
C ALA A 10 -8.41 6.43 -26.59
N ASP A 11 -8.45 7.22 -25.52
CA ASP A 11 -7.46 8.25 -25.22
C ASP A 11 -6.03 7.68 -25.06
N THR A 12 -5.93 6.40 -24.67
CA THR A 12 -4.66 5.69 -24.46
C THR A 12 -3.85 5.49 -25.74
N ILE A 13 -4.48 5.50 -26.91
CA ILE A 13 -3.80 5.32 -28.21
C ILE A 13 -2.72 6.40 -28.40
N SER A 14 -3.06 7.66 -28.09
CA SER A 14 -2.14 8.79 -28.22
C SER A 14 -0.93 8.65 -27.29
N ILE A 15 -1.14 8.12 -26.09
CA ILE A 15 -0.11 7.89 -25.08
C ILE A 15 0.82 6.76 -25.52
N VAL A 16 0.26 5.65 -26.00
CA VAL A 16 1.05 4.51 -26.52
C VAL A 16 1.94 4.95 -27.68
N ASN A 17 1.38 5.70 -28.64
CA ASN A 17 2.16 6.23 -29.77
C ASN A 17 3.28 7.18 -29.33
N LYS A 18 3.02 8.04 -28.33
CA LYS A 18 4.03 8.95 -27.78
C LYS A 18 5.18 8.18 -27.13
N PHE A 19 4.86 7.17 -26.31
CA PHE A 19 5.86 6.39 -25.59
C PHE A 19 6.63 5.42 -26.47
N SER A 20 6.03 4.89 -27.53
CA SER A 20 6.74 4.05 -28.51
C SER A 20 7.70 4.86 -29.39
N ALA A 21 7.37 6.12 -29.68
CA ALA A 21 8.21 7.01 -30.48
C ALA A 21 9.38 7.64 -29.67
N ASP A 22 9.21 7.82 -28.36
CA ASP A 22 10.23 8.41 -27.49
C ASP A 22 10.31 7.70 -26.13
N GLN A 23 11.35 6.86 -26.01
CA GLN A 23 11.64 6.10 -24.80
C GLN A 23 11.99 6.99 -23.59
N ASN A 24 12.61 8.15 -23.79
CA ASN A 24 12.96 9.05 -22.68
C ASN A 24 11.68 9.65 -22.08
N THR A 25 10.75 10.06 -22.94
CA THR A 25 9.42 10.53 -22.51
C THR A 25 8.68 9.44 -21.73
N PHE A 26 8.76 8.18 -22.16
CA PHE A 26 8.19 7.06 -21.40
C PHE A 26 8.83 6.93 -20.02
N PHE A 27 10.17 6.90 -19.92
CA PHE A 27 10.86 6.73 -18.64
C PHE A 27 10.59 7.86 -17.65
N GLU A 28 10.55 9.11 -18.10
CA GLU A 28 10.19 10.24 -17.24
C GLU A 28 8.76 10.12 -16.71
N SER A 29 7.81 9.75 -17.57
CA SER A 29 6.41 9.53 -17.19
C SER A 29 6.26 8.33 -16.25
N PHE A 30 6.98 7.24 -16.52
CA PHE A 30 6.97 6.02 -15.73
C PHE A 30 7.50 6.26 -14.32
N LYS A 31 8.64 6.96 -14.18
CA LYS A 31 9.22 7.35 -12.89
C LYS A 31 8.22 8.14 -12.05
N ALA A 32 7.57 9.15 -12.64
CA ALA A 32 6.57 9.95 -11.96
C ALA A 32 5.35 9.11 -11.54
N ALA A 33 4.88 8.22 -12.41
CA ALA A 33 3.76 7.32 -12.12
C ALA A 33 4.07 6.35 -10.98
N MET A 34 5.28 5.79 -10.91
CA MET A 34 5.69 4.87 -9.84
C MET A 34 5.77 5.57 -8.48
N VAL A 35 6.24 6.82 -8.43
CA VAL A 35 6.21 7.62 -7.19
C VAL A 35 4.76 7.87 -6.75
N LYS A 36 3.88 8.25 -7.68
CA LYS A 36 2.46 8.47 -7.38
C LYS A 36 1.78 7.19 -6.86
N MET A 37 2.05 6.05 -7.50
CA MET A 37 1.51 4.75 -7.12
C MET A 37 2.00 4.33 -5.72
N GLY A 38 3.29 4.50 -5.44
CA GLY A 38 3.90 4.14 -4.15
C GLY A 38 3.36 4.94 -2.96
N ASN A 39 2.74 6.09 -3.21
CA ASN A 39 2.15 6.94 -2.18
C ASN A 39 0.68 6.60 -1.84
N ILE A 40 0.07 5.61 -2.51
CA ILE A 40 -1.32 5.21 -2.28
C ILE A 40 -1.42 4.41 -0.97
N GLY A 41 -2.28 4.86 -0.04
CA GLY A 41 -2.68 4.07 1.13
C GLY A 41 -1.55 3.74 2.12
N VAL A 42 -0.45 4.50 2.11
CA VAL A 42 0.72 4.23 2.95
C VAL A 42 0.43 4.42 4.45
N LEU A 43 1.01 3.55 5.27
CA LEU A 43 1.02 3.68 6.73
C LEU A 43 2.22 4.53 7.16
N THR A 44 1.97 5.59 7.93
CA THR A 44 2.99 6.56 8.36
C THR A 44 2.92 6.83 9.85
N GLY A 45 4.00 7.36 10.42
CA GLY A 45 4.12 7.62 11.85
C GLY A 45 4.08 6.31 12.65
N THR A 46 3.17 6.24 13.62
CA THR A 46 2.98 5.05 14.47
C THR A 46 1.92 4.09 13.93
N LYS A 47 1.38 4.33 12.74
CA LYS A 47 0.41 3.42 12.09
C LYS A 47 1.18 2.28 11.42
N GLY A 48 0.83 1.03 11.73
CA GLY A 48 1.51 -0.16 11.23
C GLY A 48 2.76 -0.54 12.04
N GLU A 49 3.64 -1.34 11.44
CA GLU A 49 4.89 -1.78 12.05
C GLU A 49 5.98 -2.02 11.01
N ILE A 50 7.25 -1.96 11.43
CA ILE A 50 8.36 -2.46 10.62
C ILE A 50 8.52 -3.95 10.91
N ARG A 51 8.19 -4.79 9.92
CA ARG A 51 8.25 -6.25 10.07
C ARG A 51 9.68 -6.76 10.09
N LYS A 52 9.98 -7.69 11.00
CA LYS A 52 11.27 -8.41 11.02
C LYS A 52 11.36 -9.48 9.92
N GLN A 53 10.22 -10.05 9.54
CA GLN A 53 10.06 -10.99 8.43
C GLN A 53 8.84 -10.55 7.63
N CYS A 54 8.99 -10.28 6.33
CA CYS A 54 7.95 -9.62 5.52
C CYS A 54 6.61 -10.38 5.49
N ASN A 55 6.66 -11.71 5.61
CA ASN A 55 5.53 -12.62 5.54
C ASN A 55 4.80 -12.84 6.89
N PHE A 56 5.31 -12.28 8.00
CA PHE A 56 4.69 -12.42 9.32
C PHE A 56 4.46 -11.06 10.00
N ILE A 57 3.42 -10.99 10.81
CA ILE A 57 3.20 -9.87 11.75
C ILE A 57 4.13 -10.10 12.95
N ASN A 58 4.73 -9.03 13.49
CA ASN A 58 5.53 -9.19 14.69
C ASN A 58 4.63 -9.65 15.86
N PRO A 59 5.08 -10.62 16.67
CA PRO A 59 4.29 -11.09 17.80
C PRO A 59 4.07 -9.96 18.80
N LYS A 60 2.84 -9.83 19.29
CA LYS A 60 2.55 -8.91 20.40
C LYS A 60 3.21 -9.47 21.66
N LEU A 61 3.86 -8.61 22.44
CA LEU A 61 4.48 -9.00 23.71
C LEU A 61 3.50 -9.69 24.67
N ALA A 62 2.21 -9.34 24.61
CA ALA A 62 1.14 -9.99 25.37
C ALA A 62 0.83 -11.43 24.90
N GLU A 63 1.04 -11.74 23.62
CA GLU A 63 0.80 -13.09 23.05
C GLU A 63 2.01 -14.03 23.24
N LEU A 64 3.18 -13.48 23.62
CA LEU A 64 4.38 -14.23 23.95
C LEU A 64 4.43 -14.70 25.42
N GLY A 65 3.34 -14.51 26.18
CA GLY A 65 3.26 -14.93 27.58
C GLY A 65 4.29 -14.27 28.49
N LEU A 66 4.87 -13.13 28.09
CA LEU A 66 5.80 -12.36 28.91
C LEU A 66 4.99 -11.49 29.89
N PRO A 67 5.33 -11.44 31.19
CA PRO A 67 4.52 -10.75 32.19
C PRO A 67 4.35 -9.29 31.79
N THR A 68 3.11 -8.95 31.44
CA THR A 68 2.69 -7.57 31.26
C THR A 68 2.62 -6.97 32.67
N MET A 69 3.44 -5.95 32.96
CA MET A 69 3.22 -5.11 34.13
C MET A 69 1.95 -4.32 33.86
N THR A 70 0.79 -4.92 34.16
CA THR A 70 -0.51 -4.27 34.14
C THR A 70 -0.53 -3.25 35.27
N GLN A 71 -0.55 -1.96 34.94
CA GLN A 71 -1.24 -1.00 35.78
C GLN A 71 -2.73 -1.29 35.63
N GLU A 72 -3.36 -1.73 36.72
CA GLU A 72 -4.80 -1.71 36.92
C GLU A 72 -5.37 -0.34 36.57
N SER A 73 -6.38 -0.32 35.71
CA SER A 73 -7.46 0.66 35.79
C SER A 73 -8.76 -0.05 35.47
N SER A 74 -9.60 -0.22 36.50
CA SER A 74 -10.96 -0.75 36.49
C SER A 74 -11.89 -0.18 35.42
N GLU A 75 -12.87 -1.04 35.07
CA GLU A 75 -14.29 -0.76 34.72
C GLU A 75 -14.53 -0.05 33.35
N ASP A 76 -15.41 -0.46 32.43
CA ASP A 76 -16.56 -1.36 32.45
C ASP A 76 -17.01 -1.69 31.00
N GLY A 77 -17.62 -2.87 30.81
CA GLY A 77 -18.95 -2.93 30.19
C GLY A 77 -19.15 -3.16 28.67
N ILE A 78 -19.47 -4.43 28.36
CA ILE A 78 -20.48 -4.94 27.38
C ILE A 78 -20.10 -5.10 25.89
N ILE A 79 -20.14 -6.37 25.50
CA ILE A 79 -20.23 -6.96 24.15
C ILE A 79 -21.63 -6.70 23.58
N SER A 80 -21.72 -6.27 22.31
CA SER A 80 -22.95 -6.42 21.51
C SER A 80 -22.63 -7.07 20.18
N SER A 81 -23.08 -8.31 20.04
CA SER A 81 -23.18 -9.05 18.78
C SER A 81 -24.24 -8.44 17.88
N ILE A 82 -23.90 -8.14 16.62
CA ILE A 82 -24.70 -8.39 15.40
C ILE A 82 -23.71 -8.75 14.30
#